data_AF-A0A8T7JZ43-F1
#
_entry.id   AF-A0A8T7JZ43-F1
#
_cell.length_a   1.000
_cell.length_b   1.000
_cell.length_c   1.000
_cell.angle_alpha   90.00
_cell.angle_beta   90.00
_cell.angle_gamma   90.00
#
_symmetry.space_group_name_H-M   'P 1'
#
loop_
_entity.id
_entity.type
_entity.pdbx_description
1 polymer ?
#
loop_
_entity_poly.entity_id
_entity_poly.type
_entity_poly.pdbx_seq_one_letter_code
_entity_poly.pdbx_strand_id
1 'polypeptide(L)'
;MVQNTFILPDFHFLLIAPNLGGEWLFAAARRYWEVFRPTVISDYELLRIVPLRYSIAVTLVARRDVVDYYRDGLAQLAPRALFDPVVYDYVEDMQLTLDGRAALFQPFGVPVPNTPTPTLTPTPTLTPGPAPTAAPPVTRAPGGFITQTPPPSESSPP
;
A
#
# COMPACT_ATOMS: atom_id res chain seq x y z
N MET A 1 -9.65 31.67 20.36
CA MET A 1 -8.81 30.96 19.36
C MET A 1 -9.21 29.50 19.42
N VAL A 2 -9.93 28.99 18.42
CA VAL A 2 -10.29 27.57 18.37
C VAL A 2 -9.03 26.84 17.93
N GLN A 3 -8.42 26.06 18.83
CA GLN A 3 -7.39 25.11 18.40
C GLN A 3 -8.10 24.10 17.50
N ASN A 4 -7.89 24.22 16.19
CA ASN A 4 -8.45 23.32 15.21
C ASN A 4 -7.71 21.99 15.37
N THR A 5 -8.23 21.10 16.23
CA THR A 5 -7.65 19.77 16.43
C THR A 5 -7.77 19.01 15.12
N PHE A 6 -6.67 18.95 14.36
CA PHE A 6 -6.59 18.13 13.16
C PHE A 6 -6.62 16.67 13.60
N ILE A 7 -7.73 15.98 13.33
CA ILE A 7 -7.86 14.55 13.55
C ILE A 7 -7.23 13.85 12.34
N LEU A 8 -6.24 12.99 12.58
CA LEU A 8 -5.64 12.18 11.52
C LEU A 8 -6.71 11.23 10.92
N PRO A 9 -6.71 11.03 9.59
CA PRO A 9 -7.57 10.03 8.97
C PRO A 9 -7.15 8.61 9.41
N ASP A 10 -8.12 7.70 9.50
CA ASP A 10 -7.87 6.29 9.85
C ASP A 10 -7.09 5.56 8.75
N PHE A 11 -7.36 5.92 7.48
CA PHE A 11 -6.65 5.39 6.32
C PHE A 11 -6.05 6.51 5.49
N HIS A 12 -4.79 6.33 5.10
CA HIS A 12 -4.07 7.21 4.19
C HIS A 12 -3.65 6.42 2.96
N PHE A 13 -4.17 6.84 1.81
CA PHE A 13 -3.82 6.29 0.52
C PHE A 13 -2.95 7.28 -0.28
N LEU A 14 -1.94 6.75 -0.95
CA LEU A 14 -1.15 7.46 -1.94
C LEU A 14 -1.59 6.97 -3.32
N LEU A 15 -2.41 7.76 -4.01
CA LEU A 15 -2.84 7.45 -5.36
C LEU A 15 -1.84 8.02 -6.36
N ILE A 16 -1.27 7.16 -7.19
CA ILE A 16 -0.39 7.57 -8.28
C ILE A 16 -1.15 7.38 -9.58
N ALA A 17 -1.36 8.47 -10.32
CA ALA A 17 -2.10 8.40 -11.58
C ALA A 17 -1.39 7.43 -12.56
N PRO A 18 -2.09 6.49 -13.23
CA PRO A 18 -1.48 5.44 -14.05
C PRO A 18 -0.73 5.95 -15.29
N ASN A 19 -0.97 7.18 -15.71
CA ASN A 19 -0.21 7.83 -16.77
C ASN A 19 1.18 8.30 -16.31
N LEU A 20 1.48 8.20 -15.01
CA LEU A 20 2.80 8.40 -14.43
C LEU A 20 3.58 7.10 -14.44
N GLY A 21 4.86 7.15 -14.81
CA GLY A 21 5.73 5.98 -14.73
C GLY A 21 6.11 5.63 -13.28
N GLY A 22 6.76 4.48 -13.10
CA GLY A 22 7.17 4.00 -11.78
C GLY A 22 8.14 4.94 -11.05
N GLU A 23 8.85 5.80 -11.77
CA GLU A 23 9.75 6.82 -11.22
C GLU A 23 9.05 7.78 -10.25
N TRP A 24 7.76 8.07 -10.44
CA TRP A 24 7.01 8.95 -9.54
C TRP A 24 6.82 8.32 -8.16
N LEU A 25 6.73 6.99 -8.08
CA LEU A 25 6.71 6.27 -6.80
C LEU A 25 8.12 6.13 -6.23
N PHE A 26 9.05 5.58 -7.03
CA PHE A 26 10.35 5.12 -6.52
C PHE A 26 11.38 6.23 -6.32
N ALA A 27 11.26 7.34 -7.06
CA ALA A 27 12.10 8.51 -6.89
C ALA A 27 11.37 9.60 -6.09
N ALA A 28 10.26 10.12 -6.61
CA ALA A 28 9.63 11.31 -6.02
C ALA A 28 8.93 11.04 -4.68
N ALA A 29 8.16 9.96 -4.57
CA ALA A 29 7.37 9.69 -3.36
C ALA A 29 8.11 8.85 -2.30
N ARG A 30 9.36 8.44 -2.55
CA ARG A 30 10.07 7.47 -1.70
C ARG A 30 10.16 7.91 -0.25
N ARG A 31 10.71 9.09 0.02
CA ARG A 31 10.91 9.58 1.40
C ARG A 31 9.57 9.81 2.10
N TYR A 32 8.60 10.36 1.37
CA TYR A 32 7.24 10.54 1.88
C TYR A 32 6.61 9.21 2.29
N TRP A 33 6.73 8.18 1.44
CA TRP A 33 6.27 6.84 1.77
C TRP A 33 7.04 6.25 2.96
N GLU A 34 8.34 6.50 3.06
CA GLU A 34 9.16 6.03 4.18
C GLU A 34 8.73 6.61 5.54
N VAL A 35 8.28 7.86 5.57
CA VAL A 35 7.84 8.54 6.79
C VAL A 35 6.40 8.21 7.16
N PHE A 36 5.47 8.29 6.22
CA PHE A 36 4.03 8.18 6.52
C PHE A 36 3.42 6.80 6.24
N ARG A 37 4.13 5.95 5.47
CA ARG A 37 3.70 4.59 5.09
C ARG A 37 2.26 4.50 4.56
N PRO A 38 1.81 5.39 3.64
CA PRO A 38 0.49 5.28 3.06
C PRO A 38 0.36 4.00 2.21
N THR A 39 -0.87 3.52 2.07
CA THR A 39 -1.18 2.43 1.13
C THR A 39 -1.16 2.98 -0.29
N VAL A 40 -0.28 2.44 -1.13
CA VAL A 40 -0.15 2.87 -2.53
C VAL A 40 -1.25 2.22 -3.38
N ILE A 41 -1.96 3.03 -4.16
CA ILE A 41 -3.04 2.59 -5.05
C ILE A 41 -2.93 3.26 -6.43
N SER A 42 -3.44 2.61 -7.47
CA SER A 42 -3.53 3.12 -8.85
C SER A 42 -4.92 3.63 -9.24
N ASP A 43 -5.93 3.24 -8.46
CA ASP A 43 -7.35 3.51 -8.69
C ASP A 43 -8.10 3.50 -7.36
N TYR A 44 -9.42 3.72 -7.41
CA TYR A 44 -10.26 3.83 -6.23
C TYR A 44 -10.93 2.53 -5.77
N GLU A 45 -10.66 1.38 -6.39
CA GLU A 45 -11.38 0.14 -6.06
C GLU A 45 -11.16 -0.27 -4.60
N LEU A 46 -9.97 -0.04 -4.05
CA LEU A 46 -9.68 -0.33 -2.65
C LEU A 46 -10.48 0.56 -1.68
N LEU A 47 -10.89 1.75 -2.08
CA LEU A 47 -11.68 2.65 -1.23
C LEU A 47 -13.10 2.11 -1.05
N ARG A 48 -13.63 1.35 -2.02
CA ARG A 48 -14.99 0.78 -1.98
C ARG A 48 -15.19 -0.18 -0.81
N ILE A 49 -14.11 -0.83 -0.37
CA ILE A 49 -14.17 -1.83 0.70
C ILE A 49 -13.92 -1.22 2.08
N VAL A 50 -13.54 0.06 2.17
CA VAL A 50 -13.32 0.74 3.45
C VAL A 50 -14.69 1.04 4.09
N PRO A 51 -14.96 0.55 5.31
CA PRO A 51 -16.23 0.83 5.97
C PRO A 51 -16.43 2.33 6.25
N LEU A 52 -17.65 2.83 6.05
CA LEU A 52 -18.02 4.26 6.20
C LEU A 52 -17.76 4.88 7.59
N ARG A 53 -17.52 4.05 8.60
CA ARG A 53 -17.16 4.50 9.96
C ARG A 53 -15.72 5.02 10.05
N TYR A 54 -14.89 4.70 9.07
CA TYR A 54 -13.50 5.14 9.00
C TYR A 54 -13.36 6.37 8.12
N SER A 55 -12.46 7.26 8.53
CA SER A 55 -12.04 8.43 7.78
C SER A 55 -10.91 8.07 6.81
N ILE A 56 -10.97 8.63 5.60
CA ILE A 56 -10.03 8.36 4.52
C ILE A 56 -9.38 9.66 4.10
N ALA A 57 -8.07 9.64 3.86
CA ALA A 57 -7.38 10.65 3.08
C ALA A 57 -6.70 10.03 1.87
N VAL A 58 -6.75 10.76 0.75
CA VAL A 58 -6.11 10.39 -0.51
C VAL A 58 -5.17 11.51 -0.91
N THR A 59 -3.87 11.23 -0.83
CA THR A 59 -2.85 12.07 -1.45
C THR A 59 -2.71 11.63 -2.90
N LEU A 60 -3.07 12.51 -3.83
CA LEU A 60 -3.00 12.24 -5.27
C LEU A 60 -1.69 12.79 -5.84
N VAL A 61 -0.88 11.93 -6.43
CA VAL A 61 0.27 12.28 -7.27
C VAL A 61 -0.20 12.22 -8.72
N ALA A 62 -0.30 13.40 -9.35
CA ALA A 62 -0.83 13.52 -10.70
C ALA A 62 -0.22 14.72 -11.44
N ARG A 63 -0.37 14.71 -12.77
CA ARG A 63 -0.16 15.90 -13.61
C ARG A 63 -1.41 16.77 -13.61
N ARG A 64 -1.22 18.02 -14.06
CA ARG A 64 -2.27 19.05 -14.03
C ARG A 64 -3.48 18.74 -14.91
N ASP A 65 -3.29 18.03 -16.00
CA ASP A 65 -4.32 17.68 -16.97
C ASP A 65 -5.33 16.65 -16.46
N VAL A 66 -4.95 15.82 -15.48
CA VAL A 66 -5.79 14.72 -14.99
C VAL A 66 -6.31 14.90 -13.55
N VAL A 67 -5.87 15.94 -12.83
CA VAL A 67 -6.24 16.14 -11.41
C VAL A 67 -7.76 16.21 -11.19
N ASP A 68 -8.49 16.89 -12.07
CA ASP A 68 -9.93 17.10 -11.91
C ASP A 68 -10.72 15.80 -12.14
N TYR A 69 -10.27 14.96 -13.08
CA TYR A 69 -10.83 13.62 -13.30
C TYR A 69 -10.77 12.78 -12.01
N TYR A 70 -9.63 12.78 -11.32
CA TYR A 70 -9.48 12.08 -10.04
C TYR A 70 -10.29 12.74 -8.92
N ARG A 71 -10.27 14.07 -8.82
CA ARG A 71 -11.07 14.80 -7.82
C ARG A 71 -12.55 14.43 -7.91
N ASP A 72 -13.12 14.47 -9.12
CA ASP A 72 -14.53 14.19 -9.35
C ASP A 72 -14.85 12.72 -9.07
N GLY A 73 -13.98 11.80 -9.50
CA GLY A 73 -14.11 10.37 -9.20
C GLY A 73 -14.11 10.09 -7.69
N LEU A 74 -13.22 10.73 -6.92
CA LEU A 74 -13.18 10.60 -5.47
C LEU A 74 -14.43 11.22 -4.82
N ALA A 75 -14.86 12.40 -5.27
CA ALA A 75 -16.04 13.07 -4.73
C ALA A 75 -17.30 12.22 -4.92
N GLN A 76 -17.42 11.52 -6.05
CA GLN A 76 -18.54 10.62 -6.32
C GLN A 76 -18.47 9.34 -5.47
N LEU A 77 -17.28 8.74 -5.33
CA LEU A 77 -17.13 7.48 -4.62
C LEU A 77 -17.13 7.63 -3.10
N ALA A 78 -16.37 8.61 -2.59
CA ALA A 78 -16.10 8.82 -1.18
C ALA A 78 -16.15 10.33 -0.86
N PRO A 79 -17.35 10.94 -0.82
CA PRO A 79 -17.52 12.40 -0.63
C PRO A 79 -17.00 12.93 0.71
N ARG A 80 -16.72 12.04 1.66
CA ARG A 80 -16.17 12.37 2.99
C ARG A 80 -14.65 12.25 3.05
N ALA A 81 -14.01 11.75 1.99
CA ALA A 81 -12.57 11.59 1.96
C ALA A 81 -11.88 12.96 1.88
N LEU A 82 -10.79 13.11 2.62
CA LEU A 82 -9.88 14.24 2.46
C LEU A 82 -9.11 14.06 1.14
N PHE A 83 -9.25 15.04 0.25
CA PHE A 83 -8.51 15.06 -1.01
C PHE A 83 -7.31 16.00 -0.91
N ASP A 84 -6.12 15.46 -1.09
CA ASP A 84 -4.84 16.18 -1.02
C ASP A 84 -4.08 16.02 -2.36
N PRO A 85 -4.34 16.89 -3.35
CA PRO A 85 -3.66 16.81 -4.63
C PRO A 85 -2.26 17.41 -4.57
N VAL A 86 -1.27 16.63 -5.01
CA VAL A 86 0.12 17.04 -5.24
C VAL A 86 0.35 17.00 -6.75
N VAL A 87 0.27 18.17 -7.37
CA VAL A 87 0.17 18.32 -8.82
C VAL A 87 1.42 18.98 -9.36
N TYR A 88 2.22 18.23 -10.11
CA TYR A 88 3.42 18.73 -10.76
C TYR A 88 3.60 18.08 -12.13
N ASP A 89 4.19 18.82 -13.07
CA ASP A 89 4.51 18.31 -14.40
C ASP A 89 5.86 17.58 -14.45
N TYR A 90 6.74 17.84 -13.47
CA TYR A 90 8.09 17.28 -13.39
C TYR A 90 8.29 16.47 -12.11
N VAL A 91 9.04 15.38 -12.22
CA VAL A 91 9.31 14.45 -11.11
C VAL A 91 10.11 15.13 -10.00
N GLU A 92 11.03 16.01 -10.37
CA GLU A 92 11.92 16.72 -9.46
C GLU A 92 11.16 17.67 -8.53
N ASP A 93 10.17 18.40 -9.06
CA ASP A 93 9.34 19.33 -8.28
C ASP A 93 8.40 18.57 -7.32
N MET A 94 7.86 17.45 -7.79
CA MET A 94 7.08 16.52 -6.98
C MET A 94 7.94 15.98 -5.83
N GLN A 95 9.16 15.54 -6.12
CA GLN A 95 10.09 15.03 -5.12
C GLN A 95 10.39 16.09 -4.07
N LEU A 96 10.77 17.31 -4.50
CA LEU A 96 11.07 18.41 -3.59
C LEU A 96 9.91 18.69 -2.63
N THR A 97 8.67 18.66 -3.15
CA THR A 97 7.47 18.89 -2.36
C THR A 97 7.20 17.77 -1.36
N LEU A 98 7.25 16.53 -1.81
CA LEU A 98 6.99 15.36 -0.97
C LEU A 98 8.10 15.16 0.09
N ASP A 99 9.35 15.45 -0.26
CA ASP A 99 10.48 15.47 0.67
C ASP A 99 10.32 16.58 1.72
N GLY A 100 9.87 17.77 1.32
CA GLY A 100 9.58 18.87 2.23
C GLY A 100 8.47 18.52 3.21
N ARG A 101 7.38 17.92 2.73
CA ARG A 101 6.30 17.39 3.58
C ARG A 101 6.79 16.33 4.56
N ALA A 102 7.62 15.40 4.10
CA ALA A 102 8.21 14.38 4.95
C ALA A 102 9.13 14.99 6.03
N ALA A 103 9.96 15.97 5.66
CA ALA A 103 10.88 16.64 6.58
C ALA A 103 10.16 17.49 7.65
N LEU A 104 9.03 18.10 7.29
CA LEU A 104 8.23 18.92 8.20
C LEU A 104 7.13 18.16 8.93
N PHE A 105 7.02 16.84 8.71
CA PHE A 105 5.97 15.99 9.25
C PHE A 105 4.55 16.51 8.90
N GLN A 106 4.34 16.79 7.61
CA GLN A 106 3.10 17.35 7.05
C GLN A 106 2.50 16.43 5.98
N PRO A 107 1.86 15.30 6.35
CA PRO A 107 1.37 14.32 5.38
C PRO A 107 0.42 14.95 4.35
N PHE A 108 -0.43 15.90 4.79
CA PHE A 108 -1.44 16.56 3.94
C PHE A 108 -1.14 18.04 3.69
N GLY A 109 0.14 18.43 3.71
CA GLY A 109 0.56 19.83 3.55
C GLY A 109 0.22 20.74 4.72
N VAL A 110 -0.26 20.17 5.84
CA VAL A 110 -0.51 20.88 7.10
C VAL A 110 0.28 20.24 8.23
N PRO A 111 0.77 21.03 9.20
CA PRO A 111 1.39 20.49 10.41
C PRO A 111 0.43 19.55 11.14
N VAL A 112 0.86 18.31 11.36
CA VAL A 112 0.19 17.41 12.30
C VAL A 112 1.06 17.24 13.54
N PRO A 113 0.48 17.18 14.76
CA PRO A 113 1.24 16.82 15.93
C PRO A 113 1.95 15.48 15.68
N ASN A 114 3.23 15.42 16.02
CA ASN A 114 4.03 14.21 15.98
C ASN A 114 3.48 13.20 17.01
N THR A 115 2.49 12.40 16.61
CA THR A 115 2.10 11.21 17.37
C THR A 115 3.26 10.23 17.28
N PRO A 116 3.92 9.86 18.40
CA PRO A 116 5.03 8.92 18.36
C PRO A 116 4.53 7.58 17.80
N THR A 117 5.26 7.04 16.81
CA THR A 117 5.07 5.67 16.33
C THR A 117 5.09 4.74 17.55
N PRO A 118 4.09 3.86 17.74
CA PRO A 118 4.15 2.88 18.81
C PRO A 118 5.43 2.07 18.62
N THR A 119 6.35 2.19 19.58
CA THR A 119 7.52 1.32 19.60
C THR A 119 7.00 -0.09 19.84
N LEU A 120 7.10 -0.94 18.82
CA LEU A 120 6.85 -2.36 19.01
C LEU A 120 7.88 -2.84 20.03
N THR A 121 7.45 -3.05 21.27
CA THR A 121 8.28 -3.74 22.27
C THR A 121 8.68 -5.07 21.64
N PRO A 122 9.97 -5.35 21.43
CA PRO A 122 10.39 -6.62 20.85
C PRO A 122 9.80 -7.73 21.72
N THR A 123 9.06 -8.65 21.08
CA THR A 123 8.60 -9.88 21.72
C THR A 123 9.81 -10.53 22.38
N PRO A 124 9.76 -10.91 23.68
CA PRO A 124 10.87 -11.59 24.32
C PRO A 124 11.25 -12.81 23.48
N THR A 125 12.51 -12.88 23.07
CA THR A 125 13.08 -14.04 22.39
C THR A 125 12.82 -15.26 23.26
N LEU A 126 11.97 -16.17 22.78
CA LEU A 126 11.82 -17.48 23.41
C LEU A 126 13.19 -18.17 23.28
N THR A 127 13.91 -18.29 24.39
CA THR A 127 15.09 -19.15 24.48
C THR A 127 14.68 -20.54 23.98
N PRO A 128 15.35 -21.09 22.95
CA PRO A 128 15.05 -22.44 22.48
C PRO A 128 15.17 -23.40 23.65
N GLY A 129 14.06 -24.06 24.01
CA GLY A 129 14.09 -25.20 24.92
C GLY A 129 14.93 -26.33 24.31
N PRO A 130 15.48 -27.24 25.14
CA PRO A 130 16.28 -28.35 24.66
C PRO A 130 15.52 -29.17 23.60
N ALA A 131 16.22 -29.51 22.53
CA ALA A 131 15.67 -30.25 21.41
C ALA A 131 15.06 -31.59 21.88
N PRO A 132 13.88 -31.98 21.37
CA PRO A 132 13.34 -33.31 21.63
C PRO A 132 14.28 -34.38 21.07
N THR A 133 14.69 -35.33 21.92
CA THR A 133 15.46 -36.52 21.54
C THR A 133 14.76 -37.25 20.39
N ALA A 134 15.47 -37.46 19.28
CA ALA A 134 14.95 -38.16 18.11
C ALA A 134 14.51 -39.59 18.47
N ALA A 135 13.24 -39.92 18.18
CA ALA A 135 12.76 -41.29 18.14
C ALA A 135 13.37 -42.04 16.94
N PRO A 136 13.58 -43.37 17.02
CA PRO A 136 14.13 -44.14 15.92
C PRO A 136 13.23 -44.09 14.67
N PRO A 137 13.80 -44.14 13.46
CA PRO A 137 13.05 -44.03 12.22
C PRO A 137 12.10 -45.22 12.01
N VAL A 138 10.84 -44.91 11.75
CA VAL A 138 9.84 -45.89 11.30
C VAL A 138 10.09 -46.18 9.82
N THR A 139 10.63 -47.35 9.50
CA THR A 139 10.84 -47.82 8.13
C THR A 139 9.49 -48.12 7.46
N ARG A 140 8.99 -47.19 6.64
CA ARG A 140 7.85 -47.44 5.74
C ARG A 140 8.38 -47.86 4.37
N ALA A 141 7.89 -48.98 3.84
CA ALA A 141 8.22 -49.44 2.49
C ALA A 141 7.80 -48.38 1.44
N PRO A 142 8.58 -48.18 0.37
CA PRO A 142 8.31 -47.15 -0.64
C PRO A 142 7.04 -47.46 -1.43
N GLY A 143 6.11 -46.51 -1.46
CA GLY A 143 4.93 -46.55 -2.31
C GLY A 143 5.32 -46.38 -3.78
N GLY A 144 5.00 -47.38 -4.61
CA GLY A 144 5.24 -47.33 -6.05
C GLY A 144 4.40 -46.25 -6.71
N PHE A 145 5.04 -45.45 -7.56
CA PHE A 145 4.36 -44.54 -8.49
C PHE A 145 3.75 -45.37 -9.62
N ILE A 146 2.43 -45.31 -9.79
CA ILE A 146 1.76 -45.85 -10.97
C ILE A 146 1.58 -44.69 -11.95
N THR A 147 2.51 -44.54 -12.89
CA THR A 147 2.34 -43.63 -14.03
C THR A 147 1.49 -44.38 -15.07
N GLN A 148 0.22 -44.04 -15.19
CA GLN A 148 -0.58 -44.47 -16.33
C GLN A 148 -0.33 -43.53 -17.51
N THR A 149 0.25 -44.07 -18.58
CA THR A 149 0.32 -43.42 -19.89
C THR A 149 -1.03 -43.63 -20.61
N PRO A 150 -1.74 -42.58 -21.05
CA PRO A 150 -2.95 -42.76 -21.84
C PRO A 150 -2.63 -43.37 -23.22
N PRO A 151 -3.50 -44.23 -23.77
CA PRO A 151 -3.31 -44.82 -25.09
C PRO A 151 -3.46 -43.77 -26.21
N PRO A 152 -2.77 -43.94 -27.36
CA PRO A 152 -2.84 -43.00 -28.47
C PRO A 152 -4.25 -42.99 -29.09
N SER A 153 -4.75 -41.79 -29.39
CA SER A 153 -6.01 -41.59 -30.10
C SER A 153 -5.87 -42.00 -31.56
N GLU A 154 -6.61 -43.03 -32.00
CA GLU A 154 -6.72 -43.39 -33.42
C GLU A 154 -7.58 -42.35 -34.16
N SER A 155 -6.96 -41.66 -35.12
CA SER A 155 -7.64 -40.83 -36.12
C SER A 155 -8.26 -41.72 -37.21
N SER A 156 -9.58 -41.75 -37.34
CA SER A 156 -10.24 -42.27 -38.55
C SER A 156 -10.32 -41.19 -39.64
N PRO A 157 -9.94 -41.49 -40.90
CA PRO A 157 -10.23 -40.66 -42.06
C PRO A 157 -11.57 -41.10 -42.74
N PRO A 158 -12.02 -40.37 -43.78
CA PRO A 158 -13.30 -39.64 -43.87
C PRO A 158 -14.59 -40.44 -43.82
#